data_AF-A0A349JJS3-F1
#
_entry.id   AF-A0A349JJS3-F1
#
_cell.length_a   1.000
_cell.length_b   1.000
_cell.length_c   1.000
_cell.angle_alpha   90.00
_cell.angle_beta   90.00
_cell.angle_gamma   90.00
#
_symmetry.space_group_name_H-M   'P 1'
#
loop_
_entity.id
_entity.type
_entity.pdbx_description
1 polymer ?
#
loop_
_entity_poly.entity_id
_entity_poly.type
_entity_poly.pdbx_seq_one_letter_code
_entity_poly.pdbx_strand_id
1 'polypeptide(L)'
;IVAAVFGGSPVQITGPTGAMAVVLIGIVTQYGIEKVWIAGVMAGIIQVALGVAKLGRLVKFIPYPVTAGFTNGIAVIIFCGQLNNFFGLQLPRSEHFLPGIWQTFTHWEGLNLEAVGLATVVILTKLFWTRITTAIPGSLVGLVLATAIASFFHLDVPTIGSIPQSLP
;
A
#
# COMPACT_ATOMS: atom_id res chain seq x y z
N ILE A 1 4.73 -6.44 17.72
CA ILE A 1 5.02 -6.97 19.08
C ILE A 1 5.69 -8.33 18.99
N VAL A 2 5.01 -9.39 18.51
CA VAL A 2 5.57 -10.75 18.43
C VAL A 2 6.94 -10.80 17.74
N ALA A 3 7.05 -10.27 16.52
CA ALA A 3 8.31 -10.26 15.78
C ALA A 3 9.41 -9.37 16.40
N ALA A 4 9.06 -8.40 17.25
CA ALA A 4 10.07 -7.59 17.96
C ALA A 4 10.68 -8.38 19.13
N VAL A 5 9.90 -9.25 19.77
CA VAL A 5 10.35 -10.09 20.90
C VAL A 5 11.09 -11.34 20.40
N PHE A 6 10.56 -12.00 19.36
CA PHE A 6 11.06 -13.28 18.85
C PHE A 6 11.89 -13.14 17.56
N GLY A 7 12.09 -11.92 17.06
CA GLY A 7 12.81 -11.64 15.82
C GLY A 7 14.32 -11.84 15.92
N GLY A 8 14.97 -11.85 14.77
CA GLY A 8 16.42 -12.10 14.66
C GLY A 8 17.30 -10.84 14.67
N SER A 9 16.72 -9.64 14.77
CA SER A 9 17.47 -8.39 14.71
C SER A 9 16.84 -7.30 15.59
N PRO A 10 17.64 -6.57 16.40
CA PRO A 10 17.16 -5.52 17.30
C PRO A 10 16.66 -4.27 16.56
N VAL A 11 16.98 -4.11 15.27
CA VAL A 11 16.57 -2.95 14.45
C VAL A 11 15.41 -3.27 13.50
N GLN A 12 14.82 -4.47 13.61
CA GLN A 12 13.78 -4.90 12.69
C GLN A 12 12.42 -4.28 13.04
N ILE A 13 11.87 -3.51 12.11
CA ILE A 13 10.49 -3.01 12.18
C ILE A 13 9.63 -3.92 11.30
N THR A 14 8.58 -4.49 11.88
CA THR A 14 7.63 -5.34 11.15
C THR A 14 6.31 -4.64 10.95
N GLY A 15 5.82 -4.65 9.71
CA GLY A 15 4.50 -4.17 9.32
C GLY A 15 4.14 -4.69 7.93
N PRO A 16 2.91 -4.45 7.45
CA PRO A 16 2.53 -4.79 6.09
C PRO A 16 3.37 -3.97 5.11
N THR A 17 4.21 -4.64 4.33
CA THR A 17 4.96 -4.00 3.24
C THR A 17 4.04 -3.76 2.05
N GLY A 18 4.42 -2.82 1.16
CA GLY A 18 3.68 -2.59 -0.09
C GLY A 18 3.54 -3.87 -0.93
N ALA A 19 4.58 -4.69 -0.97
CA ALA A 19 4.57 -6.01 -1.60
C ALA A 19 3.52 -6.95 -0.99
N MET A 20 3.47 -7.03 0.34
CA MET A 20 2.49 -7.87 1.04
C MET A 20 1.06 -7.39 0.78
N ALA A 21 0.81 -6.08 0.79
CA ALA A 21 -0.51 -5.51 0.52
C ALA A 21 -1.02 -5.90 -0.88
N VAL A 22 -0.16 -5.84 -1.90
CA VAL A 22 -0.51 -6.26 -3.27
C VAL A 22 -0.92 -7.73 -3.33
N VAL A 23 -0.18 -8.62 -2.67
CA VAL A 23 -0.52 -10.06 -2.62
C VAL A 23 -1.82 -10.30 -1.86
N LEU A 24 -2.01 -9.64 -0.72
CA LEU A 24 -3.23 -9.77 0.08
C LEU A 24 -4.46 -9.31 -0.68
N ILE A 25 -4.37 -8.24 -1.45
CA ILE A 25 -5.49 -7.78 -2.30
C ILE A 25 -5.92 -8.89 -3.26
N GLY A 26 -4.97 -9.60 -3.90
CA GLY A 26 -5.30 -10.73 -4.76
C GLY A 26 -6.00 -11.89 -4.04
N ILE A 27 -5.64 -12.13 -2.78
CA ILE A 27 -6.35 -13.10 -1.94
C ILE A 27 -7.76 -12.60 -1.63
N VAL A 28 -7.91 -11.34 -1.22
CA VAL A 28 -9.22 -10.74 -0.91
C VAL A 28 -10.17 -10.80 -2.11
N THR A 29 -9.68 -10.48 -3.30
CA THR A 29 -10.51 -10.49 -4.52
C THR A 29 -11.00 -11.89 -4.87
N GLN A 30 -10.17 -12.92 -4.70
CA GLN A 30 -10.55 -14.31 -5.05
C GLN A 30 -11.31 -15.03 -3.94
N TYR A 31 -10.93 -14.78 -2.68
CA TYR A 31 -11.30 -15.60 -1.55
C TYR A 31 -12.14 -14.88 -0.49
N GLY A 32 -12.24 -13.55 -0.57
CA GLY A 32 -12.90 -12.71 0.42
C GLY A 32 -11.98 -12.30 1.57
N ILE A 33 -12.34 -11.22 2.26
CA ILE A 33 -11.54 -10.62 3.34
C ILE A 33 -11.34 -11.58 4.53
N GLU A 34 -12.33 -12.40 4.83
CA GLU A 34 -12.31 -13.34 5.96
C GLU A 34 -11.18 -14.37 5.83
N LYS A 35 -10.86 -14.79 4.61
CA LYS A 35 -9.83 -15.81 4.35
C LYS A 35 -8.40 -15.27 4.45
N VAL A 36 -8.23 -13.96 4.56
CA VAL A 36 -6.91 -13.33 4.80
C VAL A 36 -6.31 -13.79 6.12
N TRP A 37 -7.13 -13.98 7.16
CA TRP A 37 -6.67 -14.47 8.46
C TRP A 37 -6.09 -15.88 8.37
N ILE A 38 -6.78 -16.77 7.64
CA ILE A 38 -6.33 -18.15 7.42
C ILE A 38 -5.02 -18.14 6.64
N ALA A 39 -4.94 -17.38 5.55
CA ALA A 39 -3.71 -17.23 4.78
C ALA A 39 -2.55 -16.70 5.63
N GLY A 40 -2.82 -15.74 6.52
CA GLY A 40 -1.84 -15.19 7.46
C GLY A 40 -1.31 -16.24 8.45
N VAL A 41 -2.18 -17.04 9.05
CA VAL A 41 -1.79 -18.13 9.96
C VAL A 41 -0.97 -19.19 9.23
N MET A 42 -1.40 -19.60 8.03
CA MET A 42 -0.66 -20.56 7.20
C MET A 42 0.73 -20.03 6.84
N ALA A 43 0.82 -18.78 6.40
CA ALA A 43 2.09 -18.14 6.09
C ALA A 43 3.01 -18.10 7.32
N GLY A 44 2.48 -17.79 8.50
CA GLY A 44 3.22 -17.80 9.77
C GLY A 44 3.75 -19.19 10.12
N ILE A 45 2.94 -20.24 10.02
CA ILE A 45 3.35 -21.62 10.26
C ILE A 45 4.48 -22.02 9.31
N ILE A 46 4.35 -21.71 8.02
CA ILE A 46 5.38 -21.97 7.01
C ILE A 46 6.66 -21.21 7.35
N GLN A 47 6.58 -19.93 7.73
CA GLN A 47 7.74 -19.14 8.13
C GLN A 47 8.47 -19.71 9.35
N VAL A 48 7.72 -20.17 10.37
CA VAL A 48 8.30 -20.83 11.55
C VAL A 48 8.98 -22.14 11.15
N ALA A 49 8.34 -22.97 10.33
CA ALA A 49 8.92 -24.24 9.87
C ALA A 49 10.22 -24.01 9.06
N LEU A 50 10.23 -23.03 8.16
CA LEU A 50 11.43 -22.64 7.41
C LEU A 50 12.54 -22.10 8.34
N GLY A 51 12.17 -21.37 9.39
CA GLY A 51 13.08 -20.88 10.42
C GLY A 51 13.75 -22.01 11.21
N VAL A 52 12.96 -22.98 11.68
CA VAL A 52 13.45 -24.18 12.39
C VAL A 52 14.36 -25.02 11.49
N ALA A 53 14.01 -25.17 10.21
CA ALA A 53 14.83 -25.85 9.22
C ALA A 53 16.08 -25.06 8.79
N LYS A 54 16.30 -23.85 9.31
CA LYS A 54 17.41 -22.94 8.97
C LYS A 54 17.50 -22.60 7.47
N LEU A 55 16.37 -22.69 6.76
CA LEU A 55 16.30 -22.44 5.32
C LEU A 55 16.39 -20.96 4.97
N GLY A 56 16.31 -20.06 5.96
CA GLY A 56 16.58 -18.63 5.77
C GLY A 56 17.97 -18.33 5.19
N ARG A 57 18.96 -19.23 5.36
CA ARG A 57 20.27 -19.06 4.73
C ARG A 57 20.21 -19.15 3.20
N LEU A 58 19.22 -19.87 2.64
CA LEU A 58 19.06 -20.04 1.20
C LEU A 58 18.65 -18.75 0.50
N VAL A 59 17.99 -17.83 1.20
CA VAL A 59 17.61 -16.51 0.67
C VAL A 59 18.84 -15.72 0.19
N LYS A 60 20.02 -15.98 0.75
CA LYS A 60 21.28 -15.35 0.34
C LYS A 60 21.73 -15.76 -1.08
N PHE A 61 21.19 -16.83 -1.64
CA PHE A 61 21.50 -17.28 -3.00
C PHE A 61 20.57 -16.71 -4.07
N ILE A 62 19.57 -15.91 -3.68
CA ILE A 62 18.70 -15.24 -4.65
C ILE A 62 19.53 -14.16 -5.37
N PRO A 63 19.66 -14.22 -6.71
CA PRO A 63 20.44 -13.24 -7.45
C PRO A 63 19.85 -11.83 -7.30
N TYR A 64 20.73 -10.81 -7.20
CA TYR A 64 20.33 -9.41 -7.16
C TYR A 64 19.36 -9.00 -8.30
N PRO A 65 19.55 -9.45 -9.56
CA PRO A 65 18.60 -9.12 -10.63
C PRO A 65 17.16 -9.57 -10.35
N VAL A 66 16.96 -10.68 -9.63
CA VAL A 66 15.63 -11.20 -9.31
C VAL A 66 14.95 -10.32 -8.26
N THR A 67 15.65 -9.94 -7.20
CA THR A 67 15.09 -9.08 -6.14
C THR A 67 14.86 -7.65 -6.64
N ALA A 68 15.76 -7.11 -7.45
CA ALA A 68 15.60 -5.82 -8.10
C ALA A 68 14.39 -5.82 -9.06
N GLY A 69 14.27 -6.85 -9.92
CA GLY A 69 13.15 -7.01 -10.83
C GLY A 69 11.81 -7.14 -10.10
N PHE A 70 11.75 -7.95 -9.05
CA PHE A 70 10.56 -8.10 -8.21
C PHE A 70 10.14 -6.79 -7.55
N THR A 71 11.09 -6.05 -6.97
CA THR A 71 10.83 -4.76 -6.30
C THR A 71 10.33 -3.71 -7.28
N ASN A 72 10.95 -3.62 -8.46
CA ASN A 72 10.50 -2.72 -9.53
C ASN A 72 9.11 -3.09 -10.05
N GLY A 73 8.82 -4.38 -10.22
CA GLY A 73 7.50 -4.86 -10.59
C GLY A 73 6.42 -4.44 -9.59
N ILE A 74 6.68 -4.61 -8.29
CA ILE A 74 5.78 -4.14 -7.23
C ILE A 74 5.63 -2.62 -7.25
N ALA A 75 6.72 -1.87 -7.48
CA ALA A 75 6.65 -0.41 -7.56
C ALA A 75 5.71 0.05 -8.69
N VAL A 76 5.79 -0.60 -9.86
CA VAL A 76 4.88 -0.34 -10.99
C VAL A 76 3.44 -0.72 -10.63
N ILE A 77 3.21 -1.87 -9.98
CA ILE A 77 1.87 -2.29 -9.56
C ILE A 77 1.27 -1.29 -8.57
N ILE A 78 2.04 -0.84 -7.58
CA ILE A 78 1.60 0.16 -6.61
C ILE A 78 1.30 1.48 -7.32
N PHE A 79 2.20 1.96 -8.19
CA PHE A 79 2.02 3.20 -8.93
C PHE A 79 0.72 3.19 -9.76
N CYS A 80 0.55 2.18 -10.61
CA CYS A 80 -0.65 2.01 -11.43
C CYS A 80 -1.90 1.83 -10.56
N GLY A 81 -1.80 1.09 -9.46
CA GLY A 81 -2.90 0.89 -8.52
C GLY A 81 -3.37 2.15 -7.79
N GLN A 82 -2.59 3.24 -7.83
CA GLN A 82 -2.98 4.55 -7.28
C GLN A 82 -3.54 5.52 -8.32
N LEU A 83 -3.47 5.21 -9.63
CA LEU A 83 -3.93 6.14 -10.67
C LEU A 83 -5.43 6.46 -10.55
N ASN A 84 -6.27 5.46 -10.24
CA ASN A 84 -7.69 5.71 -9.99
C ASN A 84 -7.91 6.69 -8.84
N ASN A 85 -7.17 6.54 -7.74
CA ASN A 85 -7.26 7.45 -6.59
C ASN A 85 -6.75 8.85 -6.94
N PHE A 86 -5.67 8.96 -7.73
CA PHE A 86 -5.11 10.22 -8.17
C PHE A 86 -6.12 11.02 -9.02
N PHE A 87 -6.80 10.34 -9.94
CA PHE A 87 -7.80 10.92 -10.82
C PHE A 87 -9.21 11.02 -10.20
N GLY A 88 -9.40 10.47 -8.99
CA GLY A 88 -10.68 10.39 -8.29
C GLY A 88 -11.72 9.47 -8.95
N LEU A 89 -11.27 8.51 -9.77
CA LEU A 89 -12.14 7.57 -10.49
C LEU A 89 -12.63 6.47 -9.55
N GLN A 90 -13.95 6.33 -9.42
CA GLN A 90 -14.61 5.26 -8.66
C GLN A 90 -14.80 4.00 -9.52
N LEU A 91 -13.71 3.46 -10.04
CA LEU A 91 -13.75 2.24 -10.84
C LEU A 91 -13.64 1.00 -9.93
N PRO A 92 -14.46 -0.05 -10.14
CA PRO A 92 -14.28 -1.31 -9.46
C PRO A 92 -12.89 -1.85 -9.75
N ARG A 93 -12.22 -2.37 -8.71
CA ARG A 93 -10.85 -2.85 -8.83
C ARG A 93 -10.83 -4.13 -9.68
N SER A 94 -10.26 -4.04 -10.89
CA SER A 94 -10.08 -5.20 -11.76
C SER A 94 -9.22 -6.27 -11.10
N GLU A 95 -9.61 -7.54 -11.21
CA GLU A 95 -8.82 -8.69 -10.76
C GLU A 95 -7.49 -8.81 -11.52
N HIS A 96 -7.45 -8.29 -12.75
CA HIS A 96 -6.29 -8.33 -13.62
C HIS A 96 -5.67 -6.94 -13.77
N PHE A 97 -4.34 -6.89 -13.69
CA PHE A 97 -3.54 -5.66 -13.74
C PHE A 97 -3.71 -4.89 -15.06
N LEU A 98 -3.55 -5.56 -16.22
CA LEU A 98 -3.63 -4.93 -17.55
C LEU A 98 -5.02 -4.32 -17.83
N PRO A 99 -6.13 -5.06 -17.68
CA PRO A 99 -7.47 -4.49 -17.85
C PRO A 99 -7.76 -3.34 -16.89
N GLY A 100 -7.26 -3.41 -15.65
CA GLY A 100 -7.44 -2.33 -14.67
C GLY A 100 -6.80 -1.02 -15.12
N ILE A 101 -5.57 -1.08 -15.65
CA ILE A 101 -4.91 0.10 -16.23
C ILE A 101 -5.69 0.62 -17.44
N TRP A 102 -6.11 -0.27 -18.33
CA TRP A 102 -6.85 0.12 -19.52
C TRP A 102 -8.15 0.86 -19.17
N GLN A 103 -8.86 0.40 -18.14
CA GLN A 103 -10.07 1.05 -17.64
C GLN A 103 -9.79 2.47 -17.12
N THR A 104 -8.70 2.65 -16.36
CA THR A 104 -8.27 3.98 -15.90
C THR A 104 -8.06 4.95 -17.07
N PHE A 105 -7.42 4.49 -18.16
CA PHE A 105 -7.13 5.33 -19.33
C PHE A 105 -8.29 5.49 -20.30
N THR A 106 -9.40 4.79 -20.13
CA THR A 106 -10.58 4.90 -21.00
C THR A 106 -11.73 5.64 -20.34
N HIS A 107 -11.80 5.68 -19.02
CA HIS A 107 -12.89 6.32 -18.26
C HIS A 107 -12.50 7.72 -17.74
N TRP A 108 -12.15 8.63 -18.64
CA TRP A 108 -11.84 10.03 -18.29
C TRP A 108 -13.07 10.86 -17.92
N GLU A 109 -14.27 10.38 -18.22
CA GLU A 109 -15.53 11.10 -17.95
C GLU A 109 -15.81 11.27 -16.45
N GLY A 110 -15.24 10.42 -15.59
CA GLY A 110 -15.37 10.49 -14.13
C GLY A 110 -14.27 11.28 -13.43
N LEU A 111 -13.44 12.02 -14.19
CA LEU A 111 -12.31 12.76 -13.62
C LEU A 111 -12.76 13.77 -12.54
N ASN A 112 -12.14 13.67 -11.38
CA ASN A 112 -12.35 14.61 -10.29
C ASN A 112 -11.11 15.52 -10.14
N LEU A 113 -11.25 16.78 -10.58
CA LEU A 113 -10.17 17.76 -10.51
C LEU A 113 -9.79 18.12 -9.07
N GLU A 114 -10.73 18.05 -8.13
CA GLU A 114 -10.47 18.30 -6.71
C GLU A 114 -9.59 17.20 -6.12
N ALA A 115 -9.85 15.93 -6.48
CA ALA A 115 -9.02 14.79 -6.09
C ALA A 115 -7.59 14.91 -6.65
N VAL A 116 -7.46 15.29 -7.93
CA VAL A 116 -6.14 15.55 -8.57
C VAL A 116 -5.41 16.69 -7.85
N GLY A 117 -6.14 17.77 -7.49
CA GLY A 117 -5.60 18.90 -6.74
C GLY A 117 -5.06 18.46 -5.38
N LEU A 118 -5.84 17.71 -4.60
CA LEU A 118 -5.42 17.18 -3.30
C LEU A 118 -4.22 16.23 -3.43
N ALA A 119 -4.26 15.29 -4.38
CA ALA A 119 -3.15 14.39 -4.62
C ALA A 119 -1.86 15.15 -4.97
N THR A 120 -1.97 16.20 -5.78
CA THR A 120 -0.85 17.09 -6.12
C THR A 120 -0.34 17.82 -4.88
N VAL A 121 -1.22 18.35 -4.02
CA VAL A 121 -0.83 18.98 -2.74
C VAL A 121 -0.06 18.00 -1.86
N VAL A 122 -0.51 16.74 -1.74
CA VAL A 122 0.20 15.71 -0.95
C VAL A 122 1.59 15.44 -1.52
N ILE A 123 1.70 15.29 -2.85
CA ILE A 123 2.98 15.04 -3.54
C ILE A 123 3.94 16.22 -3.34
N LEU A 124 3.48 17.45 -3.58
CA LEU A 124 4.29 18.65 -3.42
C LEU A 124 4.72 18.83 -1.96
N THR A 125 3.80 18.64 -1.01
CA THR A 125 4.12 18.67 0.42
C THR A 125 5.21 17.66 0.74
N LYS A 126 5.06 16.40 0.33
CA LYS A 126 6.09 15.38 0.55
C LYS A 126 7.45 15.82 -0.02
N LEU A 127 7.50 16.35 -1.25
CA LEU A 127 8.74 16.74 -1.90
C LEU A 127 9.40 17.94 -1.22
N PHE A 128 8.65 19.01 -0.92
CA PHE A 128 9.21 20.22 -0.31
C PHE A 128 9.46 20.09 1.19
N TRP A 129 8.64 19.33 1.92
CA TRP A 129 8.75 19.20 3.37
C TRP A 129 10.07 18.57 3.80
N THR A 130 10.59 17.64 3.00
CA THR A 130 11.93 17.05 3.23
C THR A 130 13.06 18.07 3.26
N ARG A 131 12.87 19.26 2.68
CA ARG A 131 13.84 20.37 2.76
C ARG A 131 13.67 21.25 4.01
N ILE A 132 12.55 21.15 4.71
CA ILE A 132 12.27 21.91 5.94
C ILE A 132 12.72 21.12 7.15
N THR A 133 12.28 19.86 7.25
CA THR A 133 12.66 18.96 8.35
C THR A 133 12.62 17.50 7.92
N THR A 134 13.51 16.71 8.50
CA THR A 134 13.52 15.24 8.36
C THR A 134 12.88 14.53 9.55
N ALA A 135 12.56 15.25 10.63
CA ALA A 135 11.98 14.66 11.84
C ALA A 135 10.53 14.20 11.63
N ILE A 136 9.76 14.93 10.82
CA ILE A 136 8.36 14.62 10.52
C ILE A 136 8.25 14.16 9.06
N PRO A 137 7.74 12.95 8.79
CA PRO A 137 7.50 12.48 7.43
C PRO A 137 6.56 13.42 6.65
N GLY A 138 7.03 13.96 5.53
CA GLY A 138 6.25 14.89 4.71
C GLY A 138 4.92 14.30 4.19
N SER A 139 4.81 12.97 4.09
CA SER A 139 3.55 12.29 3.74
C SER A 139 2.48 12.43 4.82
N LEU A 140 2.85 12.46 6.11
CA LEU A 140 1.90 12.68 7.21
C LEU A 140 1.39 14.12 7.21
N VAL A 141 2.28 15.07 6.95
CA VAL A 141 1.92 16.49 6.82
C VAL A 141 1.00 16.70 5.62
N GLY A 142 1.36 16.11 4.48
CA GLY A 142 0.51 16.14 3.28
C GLY A 142 -0.88 15.56 3.54
N LEU A 143 -0.98 14.44 4.26
CA LEU A 143 -2.25 13.84 4.66
C LEU A 143 -3.10 14.82 5.50
N VAL A 144 -2.53 15.38 6.57
CA VAL A 144 -3.25 16.32 7.45
C VAL A 144 -3.71 17.56 6.67
N LEU A 145 -2.84 18.13 5.83
CA LEU A 145 -3.18 19.28 4.99
C LEU A 145 -4.29 18.95 4.00
N ALA A 146 -4.20 17.82 3.30
CA ALA A 146 -5.22 17.40 2.35
C ALA A 146 -6.58 17.16 3.02
N THR A 147 -6.61 16.53 4.20
CA THR A 147 -7.83 16.34 4.98
C THR A 147 -8.42 17.69 5.44
N ALA A 148 -7.57 18.62 5.91
CA ALA A 148 -8.02 19.94 6.31
C ALA A 148 -8.61 20.73 5.14
N ILE A 149 -7.95 20.73 3.98
CA ILE A 149 -8.44 21.39 2.76
C ILE A 149 -9.76 20.78 2.31
N ALA A 150 -9.83 19.45 2.19
CA ALA A 150 -11.05 18.76 1.77
C ALA A 150 -12.22 19.05 2.71
N SER A 151 -11.99 19.01 4.02
CA SER A 151 -13.03 19.26 5.03
C SER A 151 -13.47 20.72 5.08
N PHE A 152 -12.55 21.68 4.91
CA PHE A 152 -12.85 23.10 5.01
C PHE A 152 -13.59 23.63 3.78
N PHE A 153 -13.21 23.15 2.59
CA PHE A 153 -13.84 23.54 1.33
C PHE A 153 -15.00 22.63 0.92
N HIS A 154 -15.33 21.61 1.71
CA HIS A 154 -16.36 20.61 1.41
C HIS A 154 -16.21 19.99 0.02
N LEU A 155 -14.97 19.63 -0.34
CA LEU A 155 -14.65 19.05 -1.64
C LEU A 155 -15.35 17.70 -1.80
N ASP A 156 -15.94 17.46 -2.98
CA ASP A 156 -16.62 16.21 -3.32
C ASP A 156 -15.60 15.19 -3.80
N VAL A 157 -14.78 14.69 -2.88
CA VAL A 157 -13.73 13.71 -3.17
C VAL A 157 -14.01 12.37 -2.48
N PRO A 158 -13.58 11.24 -3.07
CA PRO A 158 -13.69 9.95 -2.41
C PRO A 158 -12.99 9.96 -1.04
N THR A 159 -13.75 9.74 0.03
CA THR A 159 -13.24 9.74 1.41
C THR A 159 -13.11 8.33 1.97
N ILE A 160 -12.19 8.18 2.93
CA ILE A 160 -12.09 6.95 3.71
C ILE A 160 -13.24 6.98 4.73
N GLY A 161 -14.11 5.97 4.67
CA GLY A 161 -15.28 5.85 5.55
C GLY A 161 -14.91 5.61 7.03
N SER A 162 -15.94 5.32 7.83
CA SER A 162 -15.77 5.08 9.27
C SER A 162 -14.86 3.90 9.56
N ILE A 163 -13.81 4.12 10.35
CA ILE A 163 -12.95 3.07 10.88
C ILE A 163 -13.57 2.55 12.19
N PRO A 164 -13.78 1.23 12.37
CA PRO A 164 -14.26 0.67 13.63
C PRO A 164 -13.38 1.11 14.81
N GLN A 165 -14.01 1.61 15.88
CA GLN A 165 -13.32 2.03 17.09
C GLN A 165 -13.18 0.91 18.13
N SER A 166 -13.82 -0.23 17.89
CA SER A 166 -13.72 -1.43 18.74
C SER A 166 -12.58 -2.33 18.28
N LEU A 167 -12.04 -3.11 19.23
CA LEU A 167 -11.19 -4.24 18.88
C LEU A 167 -12.03 -5.27 18.08
N PRO A 168 -11.45 -5.89 17.04
CA PRO A 168 -12.07 -7.02 16.34
C PRO A 168 -12.20 -8.25 17.24
#